data_AF-A0A7J5AL43-F1
#
_entry.id   AF-A0A7J5AL43-F1
#
_cell.length_a   1.000
_cell.length_b   1.000
_cell.length_c   1.000
_cell.angle_alpha   90.00
_cell.angle_beta   90.00
_cell.angle_gamma   90.00
#
_symmetry.space_group_name_H-M   'P 1'
#
loop_
_entity.id
_entity.type
_entity.pdbx_description
1 polymer ?
#
loop_
_entity_poly.entity_id
_entity_poly.type
_entity_poly.pdbx_seq_one_letter_code
_entity_poly.pdbx_strand_id
1 'polypeptide(L)'
;MADLLFQEILTLELPFGYQQANCHNLSHFIGLYFESKKISTSKIWAFTPGVYSNSSTKLISFTDKKKLSPNGKIDWGYHVASVLHVEIGNKIQKMVLDLGLFPNRMVHYREWLAKLKTRKLIYLIMDSEWYLFNSTLVSNSQNQFYQENNECYVKPNVVLPEWFSDKLITDFFKYEEDSKDNHWLEKGIAINATAIQFYHTEIEPILNSKSELLNDYRDLAGNVFNFETVFRDNMWNYEMTEEFQKKHFVVIEKYRTFYEIELEKWKWKLQDLQSK
;
A
#
# COMPACT_ATOMS: atom_id res chain seq x y z
N MET A 1 -25.18 7.25 9.27
CA MET A 1 -24.75 6.77 7.93
C MET A 1 -23.28 6.38 7.92
N ALA A 2 -22.36 7.28 8.29
CA ALA A 2 -20.92 6.96 8.40
C ALA A 2 -20.63 5.66 9.19
N ASP A 3 -21.13 5.56 10.42
CA ASP A 3 -20.85 4.38 11.25
C ASP A 3 -21.41 3.08 10.65
N LEU A 4 -22.56 3.14 9.96
CA LEU A 4 -23.13 1.98 9.27
C LEU A 4 -22.22 1.50 8.13
N LEU A 5 -21.71 2.43 7.30
CA LEU A 5 -20.77 2.10 6.23
C LEU A 5 -19.45 1.55 6.79
N PHE A 6 -19.00 2.06 7.93
CA PHE A 6 -17.81 1.54 8.61
C PHE A 6 -18.02 0.11 9.12
N GLN A 7 -19.14 -0.15 9.82
CA GLN A 7 -19.50 -1.49 10.28
C GLN A 7 -19.63 -2.48 9.12
N GLU A 8 -20.17 -2.02 7.99
CA GLU A 8 -20.31 -2.83 6.79
C GLU A 8 -18.95 -3.28 6.23
N ILE A 9 -17.95 -2.40 6.17
CA ILE A 9 -16.59 -2.80 5.79
C ILE A 9 -16.00 -3.81 6.77
N LEU A 10 -16.28 -3.71 8.07
CA LEU A 10 -15.80 -4.71 9.04
C LEU A 10 -16.31 -6.12 8.73
N THR A 11 -17.52 -6.25 8.16
CA THR A 11 -18.06 -7.56 7.75
C THR A 11 -17.35 -8.19 6.55
N LEU A 12 -16.54 -7.42 5.82
CA LEU A 12 -15.78 -7.93 4.67
C LEU A 12 -14.52 -8.71 5.09
N GLU A 13 -14.13 -8.61 6.36
CA GLU A 13 -12.96 -9.30 6.94
C GLU A 13 -11.67 -9.04 6.15
N LEU A 14 -11.49 -7.78 5.71
CA LEU A 14 -10.30 -7.37 4.97
C LEU A 14 -9.05 -7.43 5.88
N PRO A 15 -7.91 -7.95 5.39
CA PRO A 15 -6.71 -8.19 6.19
C PRO A 15 -5.86 -6.92 6.40
N PHE A 16 -6.42 -5.92 7.10
CA PHE A 16 -5.72 -4.68 7.44
C PHE A 16 -4.60 -4.82 8.47
N GLY A 17 -4.47 -6.01 9.06
CA GLY A 17 -3.46 -6.26 10.07
C GLY A 17 -2.03 -6.17 9.53
N TYR A 18 -1.81 -6.47 8.24
CA TYR A 18 -0.47 -6.42 7.65
C TYR A 18 -0.17 -5.02 7.11
N GLN A 19 0.62 -4.26 7.87
CA GLN A 19 0.92 -2.87 7.58
C GLN A 19 2.12 -2.68 6.65
N GLN A 20 2.81 -3.73 6.22
CA GLN A 20 4.02 -3.55 5.39
C GLN A 20 3.71 -3.11 3.96
N ALA A 21 2.54 -3.45 3.41
CA ALA A 21 2.24 -3.20 1.99
C ALA A 21 0.75 -3.32 1.61
N ASN A 22 0.49 -3.22 0.30
CA ASN A 22 -0.78 -3.53 -0.35
C ASN A 22 -1.98 -2.71 0.11
N CYS A 23 -1.74 -1.51 0.66
CA CYS A 23 -2.81 -0.57 1.01
C CYS A 23 -3.63 -0.13 -0.21
N HIS A 24 -3.02 -0.05 -1.40
CA HIS A 24 -3.72 0.23 -2.65
C HIS A 24 -4.73 -0.87 -3.01
N ASN A 25 -4.38 -2.15 -2.78
CA ASN A 25 -5.28 -3.27 -3.00
C ASN A 25 -6.48 -3.22 -2.08
N LEU A 26 -6.26 -3.03 -0.78
CA LEU A 26 -7.35 -2.91 0.20
C LEU A 26 -8.26 -1.70 -0.11
N SER A 27 -7.68 -0.55 -0.42
CA SER A 27 -8.45 0.65 -0.76
C SER A 27 -9.23 0.51 -2.07
N HIS A 28 -8.64 -0.14 -3.08
CA HIS A 28 -9.32 -0.38 -4.34
C HIS A 28 -10.49 -1.37 -4.19
N PHE A 29 -10.31 -2.47 -3.43
CA PHE A 29 -11.40 -3.40 -3.13
C PHE A 29 -12.57 -2.71 -2.43
N ILE A 30 -12.31 -1.84 -1.44
CA ILE A 30 -13.35 -1.03 -0.80
C ILE A 30 -14.07 -0.13 -1.82
N GLY A 31 -13.33 0.45 -2.75
CA GLY A 31 -13.90 1.26 -3.84
C GLY A 31 -14.90 0.46 -4.68
N LEU A 32 -14.48 -0.71 -5.16
CA LEU A 32 -15.33 -1.62 -5.93
C LEU A 32 -16.54 -2.11 -5.14
N TYR A 33 -16.36 -2.39 -3.85
CA TYR A 33 -17.44 -2.79 -2.96
C TYR A 33 -18.54 -1.71 -2.89
N PHE A 34 -18.16 -0.47 -2.63
CA PHE A 34 -19.13 0.63 -2.58
C PHE A 34 -19.71 0.97 -3.95
N GLU A 35 -18.93 0.82 -5.02
CA GLU A 35 -19.42 0.97 -6.39
C GLU A 35 -20.53 -0.04 -6.74
N SER A 36 -20.39 -1.30 -6.33
CA SER A 36 -21.46 -2.32 -6.48
C SER A 36 -22.77 -1.92 -5.77
N LYS A 37 -22.69 -1.02 -4.78
CA LYS A 37 -23.83 -0.44 -4.06
C LYS A 37 -24.25 0.92 -4.58
N LYS A 38 -23.69 1.38 -5.70
CA LYS A 38 -23.92 2.70 -6.30
C LYS A 38 -23.52 3.85 -5.37
N ILE A 39 -22.55 3.61 -4.49
CA ILE A 39 -21.97 4.62 -3.59
C ILE A 39 -20.63 5.04 -4.20
N SER A 40 -20.55 6.29 -4.65
CA SER A 40 -19.31 6.85 -5.17
C SER A 40 -18.29 7.06 -4.03
N THR A 41 -17.05 6.68 -4.30
CA THR A 41 -15.93 6.89 -3.39
C THR A 41 -14.78 7.57 -4.11
N SER A 42 -13.84 8.10 -3.32
CA SER A 42 -12.56 8.62 -3.82
C SER A 42 -11.43 7.91 -3.10
N LYS A 43 -10.19 8.10 -3.55
CA LYS A 43 -8.99 7.70 -2.81
C LYS A 43 -8.19 8.92 -2.40
N ILE A 44 -7.68 8.93 -1.17
CA ILE A 44 -6.65 9.88 -0.74
C ILE A 44 -5.29 9.20 -0.84
N TRP A 45 -4.41 9.79 -1.65
CA TRP A 45 -3.04 9.36 -1.81
C TRP A 45 -2.13 10.34 -1.08
N ALA A 46 -1.19 9.83 -0.29
CA ALA A 46 -0.19 10.61 0.41
C ALA A 46 1.21 10.17 -0.02
N PHE A 47 2.06 11.11 -0.43
CA PHE A 47 3.38 10.86 -0.97
C PHE A 47 4.44 11.56 -0.13
N THR A 48 5.51 10.83 0.20
CA THR A 48 6.65 11.39 0.90
C THR A 48 7.65 12.02 -0.06
N PRO A 49 8.54 12.90 0.44
CA PRO A 49 9.65 13.41 -0.35
C PRO A 49 10.47 12.32 -1.04
N GLY A 50 10.65 11.14 -0.42
CA GLY A 50 11.37 10.02 -1.05
C GLY A 50 10.70 9.44 -2.30
N VAL A 51 9.42 9.74 -2.54
CA VAL A 51 8.71 9.30 -3.75
C VAL A 51 8.79 10.32 -4.87
N TYR A 52 8.81 11.62 -4.57
CA TYR A 52 8.74 12.68 -5.59
C TYR A 52 10.02 13.53 -5.71
N SER A 53 11.08 13.22 -4.93
CA SER A 53 12.33 13.99 -4.94
C SER A 53 13.55 13.10 -4.78
N ASN A 54 14.48 13.18 -5.73
CA ASN A 54 15.74 12.41 -5.69
C ASN A 54 16.70 12.88 -4.58
N SER A 55 16.54 14.11 -4.09
CA SER A 55 17.37 14.68 -3.03
C SER A 55 16.88 14.33 -1.62
N SER A 56 15.84 13.50 -1.50
CA SER A 56 15.28 13.10 -0.22
C SER A 56 15.06 11.60 -0.12
N THR A 57 15.44 11.01 1.01
CA THR A 57 15.12 9.61 1.37
C THR A 57 14.01 9.53 2.41
N LYS A 58 13.28 10.64 2.62
CA LYS A 58 12.32 10.73 3.72
C LYS A 58 11.08 9.89 3.44
N LEU A 59 10.73 9.03 4.38
CA LEU A 59 9.56 8.15 4.36
C LEU A 59 8.58 8.51 5.49
N ILE A 60 7.35 8.02 5.40
CA ILE A 60 6.44 7.94 6.54
C ILE A 60 6.96 6.80 7.40
N SER A 61 7.16 7.04 8.69
CA SER A 61 7.77 6.06 9.59
C SER A 61 6.97 5.93 10.87
N PHE A 62 6.69 4.70 11.29
CA PHE A 62 6.05 4.39 12.56
C PHE A 62 6.75 3.25 13.27
N THR A 63 6.59 3.18 14.59
CA THR A 63 6.96 2.00 15.35
C THR A 63 6.12 0.81 14.91
N ASP A 64 6.80 -0.29 14.57
CA ASP A 64 6.14 -1.55 14.29
C ASP A 64 5.66 -2.20 15.59
N LYS A 65 4.35 -2.09 15.85
CA LYS A 65 3.73 -2.67 17.04
C LYS A 65 3.76 -4.20 17.04
N LYS A 66 3.77 -4.82 15.86
CA LYS A 66 3.85 -6.29 15.72
C LYS A 66 5.29 -6.81 15.76
N LYS A 67 6.29 -5.91 15.73
CA LYS A 67 7.72 -6.25 15.74
C LYS A 67 8.06 -7.26 14.62
N LEU A 68 7.44 -7.10 13.45
CA LEU A 68 7.71 -7.86 12.23
C LEU A 68 8.97 -7.35 11.54
N SER A 69 9.11 -6.03 11.45
CA SER A 69 10.26 -5.40 10.83
C SER A 69 11.54 -5.64 11.65
N PRO A 70 12.64 -6.07 11.02
CA PRO A 70 13.93 -6.25 11.68
C PRO A 70 14.43 -4.98 12.39
N ASN A 71 14.13 -3.80 11.85
CA ASN A 71 14.55 -2.52 12.42
C ASN A 71 13.53 -1.91 13.42
N GLY A 72 12.42 -2.62 13.69
CA GLY A 72 11.36 -2.21 14.61
C GLY A 72 10.48 -1.05 14.09
N LYS A 73 10.60 -0.71 12.81
CA LYS A 73 9.84 0.36 12.16
C LYS A 73 9.21 -0.10 10.86
N ILE A 74 8.10 0.52 10.52
CA ILE A 74 7.45 0.40 9.22
C ILE A 74 7.67 1.72 8.49
N ASP A 75 8.26 1.64 7.30
CA ASP A 75 8.59 2.80 6.47
C ASP A 75 7.83 2.74 5.15
N TRP A 76 7.05 3.78 4.85
CA TRP A 76 6.26 3.89 3.62
C TRP A 76 6.69 5.09 2.77
N GLY A 77 6.88 4.87 1.46
CA GLY A 77 7.04 5.97 0.50
C GLY A 77 5.73 6.67 0.19
N TYR A 78 4.63 5.92 0.20
CA TYR A 78 3.29 6.46 0.01
C TYR A 78 2.28 5.70 0.87
N HIS A 79 1.12 6.29 1.09
CA HIS A 79 -0.03 5.58 1.67
C HIS A 79 -1.31 6.00 0.97
N VAL A 80 -2.25 5.07 0.85
CA VAL A 80 -3.55 5.32 0.22
C VAL A 80 -4.68 4.73 1.04
N ALA A 81 -5.80 5.44 1.09
CA ALA A 81 -7.01 5.04 1.77
C ALA A 81 -8.26 5.50 1.02
N SER A 82 -9.39 4.83 1.28
CA SER A 82 -10.67 5.17 0.65
C SER A 82 -11.32 6.36 1.36
N VAL A 83 -11.95 7.23 0.60
CA VAL A 83 -12.64 8.44 1.05
C VAL A 83 -14.11 8.33 0.71
N LEU A 84 -14.95 8.47 1.74
CA LEU A 84 -16.39 8.59 1.63
C LEU A 84 -16.79 10.06 1.80
N HIS A 85 -17.67 10.53 0.92
CA HIS A 85 -18.33 11.82 1.03
C HIS A 85 -19.62 11.63 1.82
N VAL A 86 -19.59 11.99 3.11
CA VAL A 86 -20.72 11.79 4.02
C VAL A 86 -21.33 13.14 4.38
N GLU A 87 -22.65 13.24 4.28
CA GLU A 87 -23.39 14.37 4.78
C GLU A 87 -23.51 14.30 6.31
N ILE A 88 -22.99 15.33 6.99
CA ILE A 88 -23.06 15.48 8.45
C ILE A 88 -23.64 16.87 8.73
N GLY A 89 -24.92 16.90 9.13
CA GLY A 89 -25.71 18.13 9.14
C GLY A 89 -25.94 18.63 7.72
N ASN A 90 -25.65 19.91 7.45
CA ASN A 90 -25.80 20.51 6.11
C ASN A 90 -24.48 20.61 5.35
N LYS A 91 -23.49 19.77 5.68
CA LYS A 91 -22.15 19.81 5.07
C LYS A 91 -21.73 18.42 4.63
N ILE A 92 -21.22 18.33 3.41
CA ILE A 92 -20.52 17.13 2.92
C ILE A 92 -19.11 17.14 3.50
N GLN A 93 -18.75 16.07 4.21
CA GLN A 93 -17.44 15.88 4.80
C GLN A 93 -16.70 14.72 4.13
N LYS A 94 -15.37 14.88 3.99
CA LYS A 94 -14.47 13.86 3.45
C LYS A 94 -13.96 12.98 4.58
N MET A 95 -14.56 11.80 4.72
CA MET A 95 -14.24 10.83 5.76
C MET A 95 -13.37 9.73 5.17
N VAL A 96 -12.19 9.51 5.75
CA VAL A 96 -11.25 8.48 5.36
C VAL A 96 -11.55 7.20 6.12
N LEU A 97 -11.59 6.10 5.37
CA LEU A 97 -11.68 4.74 5.88
C LEU A 97 -10.32 4.05 5.71
N ASP A 98 -9.67 3.79 6.83
CA ASP A 98 -8.36 3.15 6.92
C ASP A 98 -8.27 2.35 8.22
N LEU A 99 -8.64 1.09 8.16
CA LEU A 99 -8.65 0.20 9.33
C LEU A 99 -7.23 -0.12 9.81
N GLY A 100 -6.20 0.09 8.98
CA GLY A 100 -4.80 -0.08 9.36
C GLY A 100 -4.35 1.00 10.33
N LEU A 101 -4.70 2.27 10.09
CA LEU A 101 -4.33 3.39 10.97
C LEU A 101 -5.39 3.74 12.02
N PHE A 102 -6.67 3.50 11.71
CA PHE A 102 -7.84 3.84 12.52
C PHE A 102 -8.82 2.63 12.59
N PRO A 103 -8.50 1.62 13.40
CA PRO A 103 -9.22 0.33 13.39
C PRO A 103 -10.68 0.41 13.87
N ASN A 104 -11.08 1.50 14.52
CA ASN A 104 -12.36 1.60 15.23
C ASN A 104 -13.31 2.66 14.65
N ARG A 105 -12.88 3.46 13.66
CA ARG A 105 -13.70 4.53 13.10
C ARG A 105 -13.16 5.06 11.78
N MET A 106 -14.04 5.67 10.99
CA MET A 106 -13.63 6.64 9.98
C MET A 106 -13.22 7.96 10.63
N VAL A 107 -12.33 8.69 9.96
CA VAL A 107 -11.83 9.98 10.45
C VAL A 107 -11.86 11.03 9.36
N HIS A 108 -11.88 12.30 9.73
CA HIS A 108 -11.77 13.37 8.74
C HIS A 108 -10.40 13.30 8.03
N TYR A 109 -10.32 13.58 6.73
CA TYR A 109 -9.07 13.43 5.96
C TYR A 109 -7.87 14.17 6.57
N ARG A 110 -8.10 15.31 7.24
CA ARG A 110 -7.06 16.07 7.95
C ARG A 110 -6.50 15.31 9.15
N GLU A 111 -7.33 14.58 9.88
CA GLU A 111 -6.91 13.74 11.00
C GLU A 111 -6.07 12.57 10.48
N TRP A 112 -6.48 11.96 9.35
CA TRP A 112 -5.70 10.92 8.68
C TRP A 112 -4.33 11.43 8.23
N LEU A 113 -4.25 12.59 7.57
CA LEU A 113 -2.97 13.21 7.19
C LEU A 113 -2.09 13.52 8.41
N ALA A 114 -2.68 14.02 9.50
CA ALA A 114 -1.97 14.31 10.74
C ALA A 114 -1.37 13.05 11.39
N LYS A 115 -1.98 11.87 11.18
CA LYS A 115 -1.48 10.59 11.68
C LYS A 115 -0.20 10.14 10.99
N LEU A 116 0.00 10.49 9.72
CA LEU A 116 1.19 10.14 8.94
C LEU A 116 2.46 10.87 9.42
N LYS A 117 2.32 12.01 10.11
CA LYS A 117 3.41 12.73 10.82
C LYS A 117 4.67 13.05 10.01
N THR A 118 4.55 13.20 8.69
CA THR A 118 5.69 13.49 7.80
C THR A 118 5.66 14.93 7.30
N ARG A 119 6.71 15.72 7.57
CA ARG A 119 6.82 17.08 6.99
C ARG A 119 7.02 17.01 5.48
N LYS A 120 6.44 17.98 4.76
CA LYS A 120 6.43 18.07 3.29
C LYS A 120 5.73 16.87 2.64
N LEU A 121 4.67 16.35 3.26
CA LEU A 121 3.82 15.35 2.62
C LEU A 121 2.97 16.04 1.53
N ILE A 122 2.94 15.48 0.32
CA ILE A 122 2.00 15.88 -0.74
C ILE A 122 0.83 14.90 -0.69
N TYR A 123 -0.40 15.38 -0.89
CA TYR A 123 -1.55 14.50 -1.01
C TYR A 123 -2.45 14.88 -2.18
N LEU A 124 -3.08 13.87 -2.77
CA LEU A 124 -4.08 13.98 -3.83
C LEU A 124 -5.36 13.28 -3.37
N ILE A 125 -6.52 13.82 -3.73
CA ILE A 125 -7.81 13.12 -3.61
C ILE A 125 -8.31 12.92 -5.02
N MET A 126 -8.45 11.66 -5.43
CA MET A 126 -8.73 11.26 -6.80
C MET A 126 -9.91 10.29 -6.84
N ASP A 127 -10.52 10.11 -8.00
CA ASP A 127 -11.61 9.16 -8.18
C ASP A 127 -11.18 7.73 -7.84
N SER A 128 -12.13 6.89 -7.42
CA SER A 128 -11.86 5.54 -6.97
C SER A 128 -11.37 4.59 -8.06
N GLU A 129 -11.46 4.95 -9.34
CA GLU A 129 -10.97 4.11 -10.45
C GLU A 129 -9.45 4.01 -10.50
N TRP A 130 -8.73 5.04 -10.03
CA TRP A 130 -7.27 5.07 -10.06
C TRP A 130 -6.72 4.04 -9.07
N TYR A 131 -6.04 3.03 -9.60
CA TYR A 131 -5.64 1.83 -8.85
C TYR A 131 -4.25 1.98 -8.24
N LEU A 132 -3.26 2.36 -9.05
CA LEU A 132 -1.88 2.55 -8.63
C LEU A 132 -1.21 3.60 -9.53
N PHE A 133 0.06 3.90 -9.28
CA PHE A 133 0.83 4.88 -10.03
C PHE A 133 2.22 4.35 -10.34
N ASN A 134 2.78 4.81 -11.45
CA ASN A 134 4.20 4.69 -11.73
C ASN A 134 4.92 5.96 -11.29
N SER A 135 6.16 5.79 -10.84
CA SER A 135 7.08 6.90 -10.62
C SER A 135 8.19 6.84 -11.66
N THR A 136 8.31 7.87 -12.48
CA THR A 136 9.37 7.97 -13.48
C THR A 136 10.41 8.98 -13.04
N LEU A 137 11.68 8.66 -13.29
CA LEU A 137 12.77 9.63 -13.16
C LEU A 137 12.76 10.49 -14.42
N VAL A 138 12.28 11.71 -14.29
CA VAL A 138 12.34 12.71 -15.34
C VAL A 138 13.17 13.84 -14.79
N SER A 139 14.41 13.98 -15.27
CA SER A 139 15.24 15.13 -14.88
C SER A 139 14.46 16.41 -15.19
N ASN A 140 14.44 17.38 -14.28
CA ASN A 140 13.83 18.67 -14.57
C ASN A 140 14.44 19.23 -15.87
N SER A 141 13.65 19.22 -16.97
CA SER A 141 14.11 19.58 -18.31
C SER A 141 14.58 21.03 -18.40
N GLN A 142 14.26 21.86 -17.39
CA GLN A 142 14.79 23.20 -17.24
C GLN A 142 16.31 23.22 -16.99
N ASN A 143 16.89 22.14 -16.46
CA ASN A 143 18.33 21.98 -16.30
C ASN A 143 19.07 21.76 -17.63
N GLN A 144 18.35 21.43 -18.72
CA GLN A 144 18.94 21.22 -20.05
C GLN A 144 19.20 22.53 -20.82
N PHE A 145 18.60 23.66 -20.40
CA PHE A 145 18.87 24.97 -21.01
C PHE A 145 20.23 25.57 -20.59
N TYR A 146 20.93 24.95 -19.64
CA TYR A 146 22.21 25.44 -19.11
C TYR A 146 23.44 24.84 -19.81
N GLN A 147 23.29 24.03 -20.86
CA GLN A 147 24.44 23.46 -21.58
C GLN A 147 24.87 24.29 -22.79
N GLU A 148 26.07 24.85 -22.64
CA GLU A 148 27.06 25.33 -23.61
C GLU A 148 26.63 25.41 -25.10
N ASN A 149 26.59 26.64 -25.61
CA ASN A 149 26.75 27.04 -27.03
C ASN A 149 25.53 27.38 -27.90
N ASN A 150 24.42 27.94 -27.37
CA ASN A 150 23.42 28.58 -28.25
C ASN A 150 22.87 29.90 -27.67
N GLU A 151 22.95 30.96 -28.46
CA GLU A 151 22.61 32.36 -28.12
C GLU A 151 21.11 32.66 -28.00
N CYS A 152 20.23 31.66 -27.86
CA CYS A 152 18.79 31.88 -27.72
C CYS A 152 18.26 31.24 -26.43
N TYR A 153 18.38 31.98 -25.33
CA TYR A 153 17.81 31.62 -24.03
C TYR A 153 16.27 31.62 -24.10
N VAL A 154 15.66 30.44 -24.17
CA VAL A 154 14.22 30.31 -23.93
C VAL A 154 14.00 30.33 -22.43
N LYS A 155 13.69 31.51 -21.88
CA LYS A 155 13.33 31.66 -20.47
C LYS A 155 11.99 30.96 -20.23
N PRO A 156 11.91 29.96 -19.33
CA PRO A 156 10.63 29.32 -19.04
C PRO A 156 9.70 30.31 -18.34
N ASN A 157 8.40 30.23 -18.64
CA ASN A 157 7.36 31.07 -18.02
C ASN A 157 7.13 30.74 -16.53
N VAL A 158 7.61 29.58 -16.07
CA VAL A 158 7.56 29.12 -14.68
C VAL A 158 8.92 28.55 -14.34
N VAL A 159 9.60 29.09 -13.32
CA VAL A 159 10.83 28.52 -12.77
C VAL A 159 10.44 27.60 -11.63
N LEU A 160 10.58 26.29 -11.85
CA LEU A 160 10.39 25.33 -10.77
C LEU A 160 11.66 25.35 -9.91
N PRO A 161 11.55 25.38 -8.57
CA PRO A 161 12.73 25.35 -7.71
C PRO A 161 13.62 24.13 -8.01
N GLU A 162 14.94 24.21 -7.82
CA GLU A 162 15.86 23.07 -8.05
C GLU A 162 15.49 21.82 -7.24
N TRP A 163 14.78 21.99 -6.12
CA TRP A 163 14.25 20.89 -5.30
C TRP A 163 12.93 20.30 -5.80
N PHE A 164 12.31 20.89 -6.83
CA PHE A 164 11.05 20.48 -7.41
C PHE A 164 11.27 19.35 -8.43
N SER A 165 11.00 18.14 -7.94
CA SER A 165 10.98 16.81 -8.57
C SER A 165 11.79 16.58 -9.86
N ASP A 166 12.88 15.82 -9.71
CA ASP A 166 13.45 14.97 -10.78
C ASP A 166 12.77 13.59 -10.86
N LYS A 167 11.74 13.37 -10.05
CA LYS A 167 10.93 12.14 -9.99
C LYS A 167 9.47 12.54 -9.99
N LEU A 168 8.81 12.38 -11.13
CA LEU A 168 7.41 12.75 -11.27
C LEU A 168 6.53 11.53 -10.94
N ILE A 169 5.46 11.79 -10.18
CA ILE A 169 4.34 10.87 -10.04
C ILE A 169 3.47 11.12 -11.27
N THR A 170 3.81 10.49 -12.40
CA THR A 170 3.26 10.85 -13.71
C THR A 170 2.00 10.08 -14.06
N ASP A 171 2.01 8.77 -13.81
CA ASP A 171 1.09 7.86 -14.51
C ASP A 171 0.31 7.01 -13.51
N PHE A 172 -0.77 7.60 -13.00
CA PHE A 172 -1.81 6.79 -12.37
C PHE A 172 -2.48 5.93 -13.45
N PHE A 173 -2.76 4.68 -13.12
CA PHE A 173 -3.43 3.74 -14.01
C PHE A 173 -4.60 3.07 -13.30
N LYS A 174 -5.57 2.59 -14.08
CA LYS A 174 -6.78 1.92 -13.58
C LYS A 174 -6.53 0.43 -13.37
N TYR A 175 -7.46 -0.23 -12.68
CA TYR A 175 -7.44 -1.68 -12.54
C TYR A 175 -8.03 -2.35 -13.79
N GLU A 176 -7.23 -2.37 -14.85
CA GLU A 176 -7.58 -2.91 -16.17
C GLU A 176 -6.41 -3.71 -16.78
N GLU A 177 -6.68 -4.40 -17.89
CA GLU A 177 -5.71 -5.16 -18.68
C GLU A 177 -4.81 -6.04 -17.77
N ASP A 178 -3.48 -5.89 -17.87
CA ASP A 178 -2.49 -6.67 -17.12
C ASP A 178 -2.79 -6.74 -15.62
N SER A 179 -3.19 -5.64 -15.00
CA SER A 179 -3.45 -5.62 -13.56
C SER A 179 -4.64 -6.51 -13.18
N LYS A 180 -5.65 -6.56 -14.04
CA LYS A 180 -6.86 -7.38 -13.88
C LYS A 180 -6.61 -8.83 -14.30
N ASP A 181 -6.00 -9.04 -15.45
CA ASP A 181 -5.73 -10.38 -16.02
C ASP A 181 -4.77 -11.19 -15.15
N ASN A 182 -3.85 -10.51 -14.45
CA ASN A 182 -2.92 -11.16 -13.52
C ASN A 182 -3.41 -11.15 -12.06
N HIS A 183 -4.65 -10.75 -11.79
CA HIS A 183 -5.27 -10.72 -10.47
C HIS A 183 -4.47 -9.95 -9.40
N TRP A 184 -3.94 -8.77 -9.75
CA TRP A 184 -3.04 -8.04 -8.83
C TRP A 184 -3.74 -7.68 -7.51
N LEU A 185 -5.03 -7.32 -7.58
CA LEU A 185 -5.83 -6.97 -6.43
C LEU A 185 -5.96 -8.16 -5.47
N GLU A 186 -6.41 -9.30 -5.99
CA GLU A 186 -6.68 -10.51 -5.21
C GLU A 186 -5.40 -11.08 -4.62
N LYS A 187 -4.31 -11.12 -5.40
CA LYS A 187 -2.99 -11.56 -4.95
C LYS A 187 -2.47 -10.70 -3.79
N GLY A 188 -2.59 -9.38 -3.92
CA GLY A 188 -2.14 -8.45 -2.87
C GLY A 188 -2.94 -8.58 -1.57
N ILE A 189 -4.25 -8.80 -1.65
CA ILE A 189 -5.08 -9.04 -0.46
C ILE A 189 -4.77 -10.41 0.16
N ALA A 190 -4.59 -11.46 -0.66
CA ALA A 190 -4.21 -12.79 -0.20
C ALA A 190 -2.85 -12.79 0.51
N ILE A 191 -1.88 -12.00 0.04
CA ILE A 191 -0.59 -11.79 0.73
C ILE A 191 -0.81 -11.19 2.11
N ASN A 192 -1.64 -10.16 2.24
CA ASN A 192 -1.91 -9.54 3.53
C ASN A 192 -2.60 -10.52 4.51
N ALA A 193 -3.54 -11.33 4.03
CA ALA A 193 -4.20 -12.35 4.84
C ALA A 193 -3.19 -13.42 5.30
N THR A 194 -2.36 -13.91 4.38
CA THR A 194 -1.31 -14.90 4.64
C THR A 194 -0.30 -14.39 5.66
N ALA A 195 0.16 -13.15 5.50
CA ALA A 195 1.12 -12.54 6.42
C ALA A 195 0.57 -12.40 7.84
N ILE A 196 -0.72 -12.10 7.99
CA ILE A 196 -1.34 -12.01 9.33
C ILE A 196 -1.56 -13.36 9.96
N GLN A 197 -1.98 -14.36 9.19
CA GLN A 197 -2.07 -15.72 9.68
C GLN A 197 -0.69 -16.24 10.11
N PHE A 198 0.34 -15.98 9.30
CA PHE A 198 1.74 -16.32 9.61
C PHE A 198 2.20 -15.62 10.90
N TYR A 199 1.93 -14.33 11.04
CA TYR A 199 2.27 -13.59 12.25
C TYR A 199 1.64 -14.21 13.50
N HIS A 200 0.33 -14.44 13.50
CA HIS A 200 -0.37 -14.96 14.69
C HIS A 200 0.04 -16.38 15.06
N THR A 201 0.36 -17.21 14.07
CA THR A 201 0.63 -18.64 14.30
C THR A 201 2.10 -18.92 14.55
N GLU A 202 3.00 -18.24 13.82
CA GLU A 202 4.43 -18.59 13.80
C GLU A 202 5.29 -17.57 14.54
N ILE A 203 4.98 -16.27 14.45
CA ILE A 203 5.83 -15.20 15.02
C ILE A 203 5.40 -14.82 16.43
N GLU A 204 4.12 -14.51 16.62
CA GLU A 204 3.55 -14.03 17.89
C GLU A 204 3.90 -14.93 19.08
N PRO A 205 3.81 -16.27 18.98
CA PRO A 205 4.17 -17.17 20.08
C PRO A 205 5.65 -17.11 20.47
N ILE A 206 6.53 -16.73 19.55
CA ILE A 206 7.99 -16.72 19.76
C ILE A 206 8.57 -15.31 19.88
N LEU A 207 7.74 -14.25 19.91
CA LEU A 207 8.18 -12.84 19.94
C LEU A 207 9.13 -12.49 21.09
N ASN A 208 8.98 -13.18 22.23
CA ASN A 208 9.81 -12.98 23.42
C ASN A 208 11.04 -13.91 23.46
N SER A 209 11.15 -14.83 22.50
CA SER A 209 12.33 -15.68 22.37
C SER A 209 13.47 -14.89 21.71
N LYS A 210 14.72 -15.20 22.09
CA LYS A 210 15.92 -14.78 21.35
C LYS A 210 16.34 -15.90 20.40
N SER A 211 15.40 -16.44 19.63
CA SER A 211 15.66 -17.54 18.70
C SER A 211 16.12 -17.03 17.34
N GLU A 212 17.00 -17.78 16.69
CA GLU A 212 17.35 -17.57 15.28
C GLU A 212 16.11 -17.64 14.39
N LEU A 213 15.16 -18.53 14.73
CA LEU A 213 13.89 -18.68 14.04
C LEU A 213 13.08 -17.37 13.99
N LEU A 214 13.05 -16.60 15.08
CA LEU A 214 12.35 -15.32 15.10
C LEU A 214 13.00 -14.31 14.14
N ASN A 215 14.33 -14.32 14.01
CA ASN A 215 15.01 -13.43 13.05
C ASN A 215 14.68 -13.84 11.62
N ASP A 216 14.78 -15.13 11.30
CA ASP A 216 14.40 -15.66 9.99
C ASP A 216 12.97 -15.28 9.60
N TYR A 217 12.02 -15.40 10.53
CA TYR A 217 10.62 -15.06 10.28
C TYR A 217 10.38 -13.55 10.15
N ARG A 218 11.19 -12.71 10.82
CA ARG A 218 11.16 -11.26 10.62
C ARG A 218 11.75 -10.86 9.28
N ASP A 219 12.82 -11.53 8.85
CA ASP A 219 13.40 -11.27 7.53
C ASP A 219 12.41 -11.68 6.41
N LEU A 220 11.67 -12.77 6.61
CA LEU A 220 10.62 -13.21 5.69
C LEU A 220 9.38 -12.28 5.71
N ALA A 221 8.74 -12.09 6.86
CA ALA A 221 7.43 -11.42 6.97
C ALA A 221 7.50 -9.93 7.32
N GLY A 222 8.67 -9.42 7.71
CA GLY A 222 8.91 -7.99 7.91
C GLY A 222 9.17 -7.22 6.63
N ASN A 223 9.48 -7.93 5.53
CA ASN A 223 9.71 -7.37 4.22
C ASN A 223 8.71 -7.95 3.21
N VAL A 224 7.79 -7.12 2.70
CA VAL A 224 6.78 -7.58 1.73
C VAL A 224 7.43 -8.23 0.50
N PHE A 225 8.57 -7.72 0.03
CA PHE A 225 9.21 -8.26 -1.17
C PHE A 225 9.64 -9.71 -0.96
N ASN A 226 10.18 -10.03 0.22
CA ASN A 226 10.54 -11.40 0.60
C ASN A 226 9.29 -12.28 0.71
N PHE A 227 8.27 -11.78 1.39
CA PHE A 227 7.03 -12.53 1.59
C PHE A 227 6.33 -12.85 0.26
N GLU A 228 6.23 -11.87 -0.65
CA GLU A 228 5.68 -12.06 -1.99
C GLU A 228 6.53 -13.01 -2.85
N THR A 229 7.85 -12.84 -2.82
CA THR A 229 8.79 -13.71 -3.55
C THR A 229 8.57 -15.18 -3.18
N VAL A 230 8.44 -15.47 -1.89
CA VAL A 230 8.33 -16.85 -1.39
C VAL A 230 6.94 -17.44 -1.59
N PHE A 231 5.88 -16.69 -1.28
CA PHE A 231 4.51 -17.21 -1.23
C PHE A 231 3.70 -16.98 -2.50
N ARG A 232 3.79 -15.80 -3.13
CA ARG A 232 3.08 -15.49 -4.38
C ARG A 232 3.84 -16.00 -5.59
N ASP A 233 5.14 -15.71 -5.65
CA ASP A 233 5.93 -15.92 -6.86
C ASP A 233 6.55 -17.31 -6.91
N ASN A 234 6.66 -18.01 -5.77
CA ASN A 234 7.35 -19.29 -5.65
C ASN A 234 8.80 -19.22 -6.15
N MET A 235 9.47 -18.10 -5.84
CA MET A 235 10.82 -17.76 -6.29
C MET A 235 11.76 -17.58 -5.09
N TRP A 236 13.02 -17.28 -5.37
CA TRP A 236 14.04 -16.88 -4.41
C TRP A 236 14.53 -15.47 -4.71
N ASN A 237 15.12 -14.83 -3.70
CA ASN A 237 15.87 -13.59 -3.85
C ASN A 237 17.16 -13.65 -3.02
N TYR A 238 17.86 -12.53 -2.88
CA TYR A 238 19.14 -12.48 -2.17
C TYR A 238 19.05 -12.71 -0.65
N GLU A 239 17.86 -12.53 -0.05
CA GLU A 239 17.60 -12.80 1.38
C GLU A 239 16.91 -14.17 1.55
N MET A 240 15.94 -14.49 0.70
CA MET A 240 15.14 -15.72 0.70
C MET A 240 15.76 -16.79 -0.22
N THR A 241 17.00 -17.18 0.10
CA THR A 241 17.80 -18.13 -0.70
C THR A 241 17.22 -19.54 -0.73
N GLU A 242 17.77 -20.40 -1.59
CA GLU A 242 17.41 -21.82 -1.61
C GLU A 242 17.69 -22.50 -0.25
N GLU A 243 18.79 -22.17 0.44
CA GLU A 243 19.06 -22.73 1.77
C GLU A 243 18.02 -22.27 2.81
N PHE A 244 17.64 -20.99 2.78
CA PHE A 244 16.58 -20.46 3.65
C PHE A 244 15.28 -21.24 3.44
N GLN A 245 14.87 -21.42 2.18
CA GLN A 245 13.63 -22.12 1.87
C GLN A 245 13.68 -23.61 2.21
N LYS A 246 14.83 -24.28 2.04
CA LYS A 246 15.03 -25.66 2.48
C LYS A 246 14.94 -25.79 4.00
N LYS A 247 15.55 -24.86 4.75
CA LYS A 247 15.50 -24.82 6.22
C LYS A 247 14.06 -24.68 6.72
N HIS A 248 13.25 -23.88 6.04
CA HIS A 248 11.87 -23.55 6.43
C HIS A 248 10.80 -24.25 5.56
N PHE A 249 11.15 -25.34 4.89
CA PHE A 249 10.30 -25.97 3.87
C PHE A 249 8.87 -26.27 4.36
N VAL A 250 8.75 -26.89 5.54
CA VAL A 250 7.44 -27.29 6.10
C VAL A 250 6.53 -26.09 6.33
N VAL A 251 7.07 -24.99 6.87
CA VAL A 251 6.27 -23.79 7.10
C VAL A 251 5.96 -23.09 5.78
N ILE A 252 6.91 -23.04 4.85
CA ILE A 252 6.69 -22.39 3.55
C ILE A 252 5.58 -23.08 2.76
N GLU A 253 5.60 -24.41 2.64
CA GLU A 253 4.57 -25.17 1.90
C GLU A 253 3.18 -25.02 2.53
N LYS A 254 3.11 -24.98 3.87
CA LYS A 254 1.86 -24.70 4.60
C LYS A 254 1.27 -23.35 4.19
N TYR A 255 2.08 -22.29 4.16
CA TYR A 255 1.60 -20.95 3.86
C TYR A 255 1.46 -20.65 2.36
N ARG A 256 2.14 -21.39 1.47
CA ARG A 256 1.79 -21.42 0.04
C ARG A 256 0.39 -21.98 -0.16
N THR A 257 0.08 -23.10 0.48
CA THR A 257 -1.27 -23.67 0.44
C THR A 257 -2.31 -22.69 1.00
N PHE A 258 -2.01 -22.04 2.12
CA PHE A 258 -2.90 -21.03 2.70
C PHE A 258 -3.09 -19.81 1.77
N TYR A 259 -2.02 -19.34 1.15
CA TYR A 259 -2.05 -18.24 0.18
C TYR A 259 -2.97 -18.57 -1.01
N GLU A 260 -2.87 -19.76 -1.59
CA GLU A 260 -3.74 -20.17 -2.70
C GLU A 260 -5.22 -20.22 -2.29
N ILE A 261 -5.52 -20.70 -1.08
CA ILE A 261 -6.89 -20.70 -0.54
C ILE A 261 -7.42 -19.26 -0.41
N GLU A 262 -6.62 -18.33 0.13
CA GLU A 262 -7.02 -16.93 0.24
C GLU A 262 -7.14 -16.27 -1.15
N LEU A 263 -6.26 -16.58 -2.09
CA LEU A 263 -6.33 -16.07 -3.46
C LEU A 263 -7.66 -16.44 -4.12
N GLU A 264 -8.05 -17.72 -4.07
CA GLU A 264 -9.31 -18.18 -4.65
C GLU A 264 -10.54 -17.57 -3.94
N LYS A 265 -10.48 -17.42 -2.62
CA LYS A 265 -11.51 -16.70 -1.85
C LYS A 265 -11.67 -15.25 -2.33
N TRP A 266 -10.58 -14.52 -2.57
CA TRP A 266 -10.65 -13.13 -3.01
C TRP A 266 -11.06 -12.98 -4.47
N LYS A 267 -10.66 -13.92 -5.35
CA LYS A 267 -11.20 -14.00 -6.72
C LYS A 267 -12.71 -14.19 -6.71
N TRP A 268 -13.21 -15.13 -5.92
CA TRP A 268 -14.64 -15.37 -5.80
C TRP A 268 -15.39 -14.14 -5.26
N LYS A 269 -14.87 -13.50 -4.19
CA LYS A 269 -15.46 -12.28 -3.65
C LYS A 269 -15.51 -11.15 -4.68
N LEU A 270 -14.43 -10.95 -5.44
CA LEU A 270 -14.39 -9.91 -6.47
C LEU A 270 -15.38 -10.18 -7.60
N GLN A 271 -15.49 -11.44 -8.03
CA GLN A 271 -16.44 -11.86 -9.05
C GLN A 271 -17.90 -11.65 -8.60
N ASP A 272 -18.23 -11.99 -7.35
CA ASP A 272 -19.56 -11.75 -6.77
C ASP A 272 -19.92 -10.25 -6.78
N LEU A 273 -18.98 -9.37 -6.44
CA LEU A 273 -19.18 -7.91 -6.49
C LEU A 273 -19.48 -7.40 -7.90
N GLN A 274 -18.82 -7.96 -8.92
CA GLN A 274 -19.00 -7.53 -10.31
C GLN A 274 -20.27 -8.10 -10.97
N SER A 275 -20.90 -9.09 -10.33
CA SER A 275 -22.14 -9.72 -10.82
C SER A 275 -23.43 -9.00 -10.39
N LYS A 276 -23.32 -7.97 -9.55
CA LYS A 276 -24.42 -7.21 -8.93
C LYS A 276 -24.56 -5.82 -9.52
#